data_AF-A0A6H5IEM1-F1
#
_entry.id   AF-A0A6H5IEM1-F1
#
_cell.length_a   1.000
_cell.length_b   1.000
_cell.length_c   1.000
_cell.angle_alpha   90.00
_cell.angle_beta   90.00
_cell.angle_gamma   90.00
#
_symmetry.space_group_name_H-M   'P 1'
#
loop_
_entity.id
_entity.type
_entity.pdbx_description
1 polymer ?
#
loop_
_entity_poly.entity_id
_entity_poly.type
_entity_poly.pdbx_seq_one_letter_code
_entity_poly.pdbx_strand_id
1 'polypeptide(L)'
;MSADKIYDVTAKEREVIEWKAHRRIELREQYLRERHNPNAPAGHLFDPAVQRHYTLKQSLEHLFKPNVKNFFAFIGFTFLPLGLLCWRVKKFRDAKEHKYRTGQVSYKDRDWKFV
;
A
#
# COMPACT_ATOMS: atom_id res chain seq x y z
N MET A 1 -12.32 -35.55 -26.26
CA MET A 1 -11.64 -34.36 -25.71
C MET A 1 -10.37 -34.85 -25.04
N SER A 2 -9.21 -34.58 -25.65
CA SER A 2 -7.93 -35.15 -25.21
C SER A 2 -7.43 -34.46 -23.95
N ALA A 3 -7.02 -35.25 -22.95
CA ALA A 3 -6.53 -34.81 -21.64
C ALA A 3 -5.13 -34.15 -21.69
N ASP A 4 -4.63 -33.84 -22.88
CA ASP A 4 -3.26 -33.39 -23.15
C ASP A 4 -3.08 -31.86 -23.12
N LYS A 5 -4.09 -31.11 -22.64
CA LYS A 5 -4.09 -29.62 -22.60
C LYS A 5 -3.95 -29.02 -21.20
N ILE A 6 -3.45 -29.78 -20.21
CA ILE A 6 -3.36 -29.28 -18.83
C ILE A 6 -2.02 -28.57 -18.58
N TYR A 7 -0.93 -28.91 -19.30
CA TYR A 7 0.38 -28.25 -19.16
C TYR A 7 1.18 -28.24 -20.48
N ASP A 8 0.82 -27.37 -21.43
CA ASP A 8 1.71 -27.01 -22.55
C ASP A 8 2.80 -26.04 -22.05
N VAL A 9 3.67 -26.51 -21.16
CA VAL A 9 4.79 -25.70 -20.65
C VAL A 9 5.92 -25.74 -21.66
N THR A 10 6.28 -24.58 -22.20
CA THR A 10 7.41 -24.49 -23.13
C THR A 10 8.70 -24.95 -22.43
N ALA A 11 9.65 -25.55 -23.14
CA ALA A 11 10.91 -26.01 -22.54
C ALA A 11 11.62 -24.95 -21.65
N LYS A 12 11.57 -23.67 -22.06
CA LYS A 12 12.08 -22.54 -21.28
C LYS A 12 11.32 -22.30 -19.97
N GLU A 13 10.00 -22.42 -19.99
CA GLU A 13 9.18 -22.22 -18.80
C GLU A 13 9.40 -23.35 -17.80
N ARG A 14 9.60 -24.58 -18.29
CA ARG A 14 9.96 -25.74 -17.48
C ARG A 14 11.28 -25.52 -16.75
N GLU A 15 12.31 -25.04 -17.45
CA GLU A 15 13.60 -24.70 -16.86
C GLU A 15 13.47 -23.65 -15.74
N VAL A 16 12.64 -22.62 -15.95
CA VAL A 16 12.37 -21.59 -14.93
C VAL A 16 11.65 -22.18 -13.71
N ILE A 17 10.70 -23.10 -13.91
CA ILE A 17 9.99 -23.77 -12.82
C ILE A 17 10.95 -24.65 -12.01
N GLU A 18 11.78 -25.45 -12.69
CA GLU A 18 12.78 -26.30 -12.08
C GLU A 18 13.80 -25.47 -11.29
N TRP A 19 14.28 -24.36 -11.86
CA TRP A 19 15.17 -23.42 -11.18
C TRP A 19 14.54 -22.81 -9.92
N LYS A 20 13.28 -22.36 -9.99
CA LYS A 20 12.55 -21.83 -8.81
C LYS A 20 12.34 -22.92 -7.75
N ALA A 21 12.04 -24.15 -8.16
CA ALA A 21 11.88 -25.27 -7.24
C ALA A 21 13.20 -25.58 -6.51
N HIS A 22 14.29 -25.68 -7.26
CA HIS A 22 15.64 -25.87 -6.71
C HIS A 22 16.00 -24.76 -5.73
N ARG A 23 15.78 -23.49 -6.11
CA ARG A 23 16.07 -22.35 -5.24
C ARG A 23 15.28 -22.37 -3.93
N ARG A 24 14.01 -22.81 -3.95
CA ARG A 24 13.20 -22.96 -2.73
C ARG A 24 13.74 -24.05 -1.81
N ILE A 25 14.17 -25.18 -2.38
CA ILE A 25 14.76 -26.28 -1.61
C ILE A 25 16.05 -25.80 -0.94
N GLU A 26 16.94 -25.15 -1.69
CA GLU A 26 18.21 -24.61 -1.18
C GLU A 26 17.99 -23.64 0.00
N LEU A 27 17.07 -22.67 -0.13
CA LEU A 27 16.77 -21.72 0.94
C LEU A 27 16.13 -22.40 2.16
N ARG A 28 15.29 -23.40 1.93
CA ARG A 28 14.68 -24.18 3.02
C ARG A 28 15.74 -24.99 3.77
N GLU A 29 16.67 -25.62 3.06
CA GLU A 29 17.77 -26.37 3.67
C GLU A 29 18.67 -25.46 4.50
N GLN A 30 19.01 -24.27 3.99
CA GLN A 30 19.75 -23.25 4.74
C GLN A 30 19.02 -22.88 6.04
N TYR A 31 17.72 -22.58 5.95
CA TYR A 31 16.89 -22.27 7.11
C TYR A 31 16.85 -23.41 8.13
N LEU A 32 16.59 -24.64 7.68
CA LEU A 32 16.51 -25.82 8.56
C LEU A 32 17.85 -26.10 9.23
N ARG A 33 18.97 -25.98 8.49
CA ARG A 33 20.32 -26.16 9.02
C ARG A 33 20.61 -25.19 10.17
N GLU A 34 20.26 -23.92 10.01
CA GLU A 34 20.48 -22.90 11.03
C GLU A 34 19.50 -23.02 12.20
N ARG A 35 18.23 -23.37 11.92
CA ARG A 35 17.19 -23.56 12.93
C ARG A 35 17.45 -24.76 13.84
N HIS A 36 17.97 -25.85 13.29
CA HIS A 36 18.24 -27.08 14.04
C HIS A 36 19.66 -27.16 14.61
N ASN A 37 20.48 -26.11 14.45
CA ASN A 37 21.81 -26.06 15.05
C ASN A 37 21.72 -25.87 16.58
N PRO A 38 22.16 -26.84 17.41
CA PRO A 38 22.07 -26.74 18.87
C PRO A 38 23.02 -25.69 19.47
N ASN A 39 24.05 -25.28 18.73
CA ASN A 39 25.03 -24.28 19.17
C ASN A 39 24.65 -22.86 18.74
N ALA A 40 23.52 -22.67 18.05
CA ALA A 40 23.08 -21.36 17.62
C ALA A 40 22.68 -20.49 18.83
N PRO A 41 22.96 -19.16 18.79
CA PRO A 41 22.53 -18.27 19.85
C PRO A 41 21.00 -18.29 19.97
N ALA A 42 20.50 -18.25 21.21
CA ALA A 42 19.07 -18.21 21.48
C ALA A 42 18.46 -16.94 20.86
N GLY A 43 17.42 -17.09 20.04
CA GLY A 43 16.74 -15.95 19.43
C GLY A 43 16.08 -16.24 18.08
N HIS A 44 15.80 -15.17 17.35
CA HIS A 44 15.24 -15.25 16.00
C HIS A 44 16.36 -15.53 14.98
N LEU A 45 16.05 -16.34 13.97
CA LEU A 45 16.97 -16.55 12.86
C LEU A 45 16.94 -15.36 11.90
N PHE A 46 18.10 -14.82 11.60
CA PHE A 46 18.24 -13.68 10.71
C PHE A 46 17.95 -14.07 9.26
N ASP A 47 17.02 -13.36 8.62
CA ASP A 47 16.70 -13.52 7.19
C ASP A 47 17.21 -12.31 6.38
N PRO A 48 18.24 -12.48 5.53
CA PRO A 48 18.75 -11.41 4.67
C PRO A 48 17.74 -10.88 3.65
N ALA A 49 16.76 -11.68 3.21
CA ALA A 49 15.72 -11.23 2.29
C ALA A 49 14.76 -10.26 2.98
N VAL A 50 14.36 -10.58 4.21
CA VAL A 50 13.52 -9.71 5.04
C VAL A 50 14.23 -8.40 5.34
N GLN A 51 15.50 -8.47 5.76
CA GLN A 51 16.30 -7.26 6.01
C GLN A 51 16.38 -6.37 4.76
N ARG A 52 16.71 -6.94 3.59
CA ARG A 52 16.79 -6.18 2.32
C ARG A 52 15.47 -5.49 1.97
N HIS A 53 14.33 -6.14 2.22
CA HIS A 53 13.02 -5.55 1.99
C HIS A 53 12.78 -4.32 2.88
N TYR A 54 13.11 -4.42 4.17
CA TYR A 54 12.97 -3.28 5.08
C TYR A 54 13.96 -2.16 4.77
N THR A 55 15.21 -2.50 4.43
CA THR A 55 16.20 -1.51 3.98
C THR A 55 15.74 -0.81 2.71
N LEU A 56 15.16 -1.52 1.73
CA LEU A 56 14.64 -0.91 0.51
C LEU A 56 13.52 0.10 0.80
N LYS A 57 12.62 -0.22 1.74
CA LYS A 57 11.55 0.70 2.15
C LYS A 57 12.11 1.99 2.77
N GLN A 58 13.14 1.86 3.60
CA GLN A 58 13.80 3.01 4.22
C GLN A 58 14.56 3.85 3.17
N SER A 59 15.17 3.20 2.19
CA SER A 59 15.95 3.86 1.13
C SER A 59 15.12 4.35 -0.06
N LEU A 60 13.78 4.35 0.01
CA LEU A 60 12.93 4.79 -1.09
C LEU A 60 13.19 6.24 -1.52
N GLU A 61 13.53 7.11 -0.56
CA GLU A 61 13.88 8.51 -0.84
C GLU A 61 15.13 8.62 -1.72
N HIS A 62 16.15 7.79 -1.47
CA HIS A 62 17.38 7.77 -2.28
C HIS A 62 17.16 7.18 -3.67
N LEU A 63 16.17 6.29 -3.81
CA LEU A 63 15.81 5.65 -5.09
C LEU A 63 14.80 6.49 -5.90
N PHE A 64 14.26 7.56 -5.33
CA PHE A 64 13.26 8.39 -5.97
C PHE A 64 13.85 9.10 -7.19
N LYS A 65 13.20 8.93 -8.34
CA LYS A 65 13.51 9.66 -9.57
C LYS A 65 12.41 10.69 -9.82
N PRO A 66 12.73 12.00 -9.89
CA PRO A 66 11.75 13.02 -10.20
C PRO A 66 11.21 12.78 -11.61
N ASN A 67 9.89 12.61 -11.71
CA ASN A 67 9.18 12.38 -12.96
C ASN A 67 7.91 13.24 -12.95
N VAL A 68 7.55 13.80 -14.10
CA VAL A 68 6.34 14.58 -14.31
C VAL A 68 5.09 13.80 -13.87
N LYS A 69 5.04 12.49 -14.16
CA LYS A 69 3.93 11.62 -13.71
C LYS A 69 3.83 11.54 -12.18
N ASN A 70 4.98 11.39 -11.50
CA ASN A 70 5.03 11.32 -10.04
C ASN A 70 4.62 12.65 -9.40
N PHE A 71 5.02 13.77 -10.01
CA PHE A 71 4.66 15.11 -9.55
C PHE A 71 3.14 15.35 -9.60
N PHE A 72 2.49 15.05 -10.73
CA PHE A 72 1.04 15.19 -10.83
C PHE A 72 0.29 14.22 -9.90
N ALA A 73 0.78 12.99 -9.73
CA ALA A 73 0.22 12.06 -8.76
C ALA A 73 0.31 12.60 -7.32
N PHE A 74 1.46 13.18 -6.94
CA PHE A 74 1.66 13.80 -5.63
C PHE A 74 0.74 15.00 -5.40
N ILE A 75 0.65 15.91 -6.38
CA ILE A 75 -0.25 17.07 -6.31
C ILE A 75 -1.70 16.61 -6.20
N GLY A 76 -2.11 15.66 -7.05
CA GLY A 76 -3.45 15.11 -7.02
C GLY A 76 -3.77 14.51 -5.66
N PHE A 77 -2.91 13.62 -5.13
CA PHE A 77 -3.17 12.95 -3.86
C PHE A 77 -3.17 13.90 -2.65
N THR A 78 -2.42 15.00 -2.72
CA THR A 78 -2.31 15.97 -1.62
C THR A 78 -3.42 17.03 -1.68
N PHE A 79 -3.61 17.67 -2.84
CA PHE A 79 -4.49 18.84 -2.96
C PHE A 79 -5.93 18.48 -3.31
N LEU A 80 -6.18 17.34 -3.99
CA LEU A 80 -7.54 16.91 -4.29
C LEU A 80 -8.38 16.69 -3.02
N PRO A 81 -7.96 15.90 -2.02
CA PRO A 81 -8.77 15.70 -0.82
C PRO A 81 -8.97 17.01 -0.05
N LEU A 82 -7.93 17.85 0.04
CA LEU A 82 -8.03 19.17 0.68
C LEU A 82 -9.06 20.06 -0.03
N GLY A 83 -8.98 20.17 -1.36
CA GLY A 83 -9.91 20.95 -2.17
C GLY A 83 -11.35 20.46 -2.05
N LEU A 84 -11.56 19.14 -2.07
CA LEU A 84 -12.89 18.54 -1.89
C LEU A 84 -13.47 18.84 -0.51
N LEU A 85 -12.65 18.75 0.55
CA LEU A 85 -13.07 19.01 1.92
C LEU A 85 -13.44 20.49 2.08
N CYS A 86 -12.60 21.41 1.60
CA CYS A 86 -12.88 22.85 1.59
C CYS A 86 -14.17 23.19 0.84
N TRP A 87 -14.35 22.64 -0.36
CA TRP A 87 -15.56 22.85 -1.17
C TRP A 87 -16.81 22.34 -0.46
N ARG A 88 -16.74 21.13 0.12
CA ARG A 88 -17.87 20.53 0.85
C ARG A 88 -18.25 21.35 2.08
N VAL A 89 -17.27 21.81 2.85
CA VAL A 89 -17.49 22.68 4.02
C VAL A 89 -18.10 24.01 3.60
N LYS A 90 -17.57 24.66 2.56
CA LYS A 90 -18.12 25.91 2.03
C LYS A 90 -19.57 25.75 1.60
N LYS A 91 -19.86 24.74 0.78
CA LYS A 91 -21.23 24.46 0.30
C LYS A 91 -22.19 24.18 1.46
N PHE A 92 -21.76 23.45 2.48
CA PHE A 92 -22.56 23.20 3.67
C PHE A 92 -22.86 24.49 4.44
N ARG A 93 -21.86 25.36 4.62
CA ARG A 93 -22.02 26.66 5.30
C ARG A 93 -22.95 27.58 4.53
N ASP A 94 -22.76 27.73 3.23
CA ASP A 94 -23.57 28.61 2.38
C ASP A 94 -25.04 28.14 2.36
N ALA A 95 -25.28 26.83 2.27
CA ALA A 95 -26.63 26.26 2.34
C ALA A 95 -27.30 26.48 3.70
N LYS A 96 -26.54 26.35 4.79
CA LYS A 96 -27.02 26.59 6.16
C LYS A 96 -27.36 28.06 6.37
N GLU A 97 -26.49 28.97 5.92
CA GLU A 97 -26.71 30.41 5.99
C GLU A 97 -27.90 30.86 5.15
N HIS A 98 -28.09 30.31 3.95
CA HIS A 98 -29.26 30.58 3.12
C HIS A 98 -30.57 30.26 3.85
N LYS A 99 -30.65 29.11 4.51
CA LYS A 99 -31.83 28.71 5.30
C LYS A 99 -32.10 29.67 6.46
N TYR A 100 -31.05 30.22 7.07
CA TYR A 100 -31.17 31.21 8.14
C TYR A 100 -31.65 32.57 7.64
N ARG A 101 -31.14 33.04 6.49
CA ARG A 101 -31.52 34.33 5.90
C ARG A 101 -32.93 34.34 5.33
N THR A 102 -33.37 33.22 4.76
CA THR A 102 -34.73 33.06 4.21
C THR A 102 -35.80 32.76 5.26
N GLY A 103 -35.42 32.60 6.54
CA GLY A 103 -36.36 32.28 7.61
C GLY A 103 -36.93 30.86 7.56
N GLN A 104 -36.40 29.98 6.71
CA GLN A 104 -36.80 28.57 6.64
C GLN A 104 -36.52 27.82 7.95
N VAL A 105 -35.58 28.32 8.75
CA VAL A 105 -35.29 27.82 10.10
C VAL A 105 -35.62 28.90 11.12
N SER A 106 -36.51 28.58 12.06
CA SER A 106 -36.89 29.46 13.15
C SER A 106 -35.66 29.80 14.02
N TYR A 107 -35.65 30.99 14.65
CA TYR A 107 -34.52 31.37 15.51
C TYR A 107 -34.31 30.39 16.68
N LYS A 108 -35.40 29.76 17.16
CA LYS A 108 -35.36 28.77 18.25
C LYS A 108 -34.53 27.54 17.87
N ASP A 109 -34.61 27.11 16.61
CA ASP A 109 -34.06 25.87 16.07
C ASP A 109 -32.66 26.05 15.44
N ARG A 110 -32.02 27.22 15.62
CA ARG A 110 -30.67 27.46 15.14
C ARG A 110 -29.63 26.83 16.06
N ASP A 111 -28.70 26.08 15.47
CA ASP A 111 -27.51 25.59 16.18
C ASP A 111 -26.64 26.76 16.65
N TRP A 112 -26.00 26.62 17.81
CA TRP A 112 -25.04 27.60 18.37
C TRP A 112 -25.56 29.04 18.49
N LYS A 113 -26.82 29.22 18.88
CA LYS A 113 -27.43 30.56 19.09
C LYS A 113 -26.85 31.38 20.26
N PHE A 114 -26.20 30.73 21.23
CA PHE A 114 -25.74 31.35 22.49
C PHE A 114 -24.25 31.12 22.78
N VAL A 115 -23.51 30.63 21.79
CA VAL A 115 -22.04 30.47 21.85
C VAL A 115 -21.45 31.49 20.90
#